data_AF-A0A0Q5J2G6-F1
#
_entry.id   AF-A0A0Q5J2G6-F1
#
_cell.length_a   1.000
_cell.length_b   1.000
_cell.length_c   1.000
_cell.angle_alpha   90.00
_cell.angle_beta   90.00
_cell.angle_gamma   90.00
#
_symmetry.space_group_name_H-M   'P 1'
#
loop_
_entity.id
_entity.type
_entity.pdbx_description
1 polymer ?
#
loop_
_entity_poly.entity_id
_entity_poly.type
_entity_poly.pdbx_seq_one_letter_code
_entity_poly.pdbx_strand_id
1 'polypeptide(L)'
;MPTRRTATALLATAAVAVAGLTAVTATAAQAAPGCKVEYKITNQWGGGYGADVTVTNLGDPVSSWTVGWTFTAGQKITQLWNGNVSQSGSSVSVASLPYNGSLGTNGKTNFGFNGSWSGSNPIPATFTMNGTTCTGTTPTQTSTPTQTPTQTPTQTPTPTQTPTQTPTPTPTQTNPPQSGSFYIDPTTQAYRAWQQAGGNDKALLEKIALTPQAYWVGNWSDASDSRAEVADYTGRAVAAGKIPTLVVYAIPGRDCGSHSGGGVSESAYAAWIDTVASGIKGNPYVILEPDALAQLGDCSGQGDRVGFLKYAAKSLTLKGARVYIDAGHSGWLPVSTAVSRLNQIGFEYAVGFALNTSNYQTTSASKSYGQQISQQLGGKKFVIDTSRNGNGSNGEWCNPSGRALGEKPTLVNDGSGLDALLWVKLPGESDGACNGGPSAGAWFQSMALELARNAKW
;
A
#
# COMPACT_ATOMS: atom_id res chain seq x y z
N MET A 1 86.86 -27.90 -31.58
CA MET A 1 85.82 -28.94 -31.82
C MET A 1 85.92 -29.97 -30.70
N PRO A 2 84.83 -30.58 -30.16
CA PRO A 2 83.41 -30.41 -30.48
C PRO A 2 82.44 -30.28 -29.25
N THR A 3 81.21 -29.81 -29.53
CA THR A 3 79.86 -30.26 -29.03
C THR A 3 79.56 -30.46 -27.53
N ARG A 4 78.37 -30.22 -26.96
CA ARG A 4 77.07 -29.56 -27.28
C ARG A 4 76.18 -29.77 -26.02
N ARG A 5 75.22 -28.85 -25.78
CA ARG A 5 73.86 -29.04 -25.18
C ARG A 5 73.61 -29.06 -23.65
N THR A 6 72.94 -27.98 -23.19
CA THR A 6 71.69 -27.84 -22.39
C THR A 6 71.45 -28.64 -21.08
N ALA A 7 71.16 -27.93 -19.97
CA ALA A 7 69.81 -27.80 -19.35
C ALA A 7 69.81 -27.20 -17.91
N THR A 8 68.92 -26.23 -17.73
CA THR A 8 68.11 -25.73 -16.58
C THR A 8 68.30 -26.18 -15.11
N ALA A 9 68.30 -25.19 -14.19
CA ALA A 9 67.32 -24.94 -13.10
C ALA A 9 67.83 -24.80 -11.63
N LEU A 10 67.10 -23.92 -10.90
CA LEU A 10 66.88 -23.77 -9.44
C LEU A 10 67.87 -22.87 -8.65
N LEU A 11 67.46 -21.64 -8.29
CA LEU A 11 66.64 -21.21 -7.12
C LEU A 11 67.45 -21.14 -5.81
N ALA A 12 67.75 -19.90 -5.38
CA ALA A 12 68.47 -19.59 -4.14
C ALA A 12 67.49 -19.16 -3.03
N THR A 13 67.63 -19.79 -1.87
CA THR A 13 66.90 -19.54 -0.62
C THR A 13 67.67 -18.58 0.31
N ALA A 14 66.88 -17.90 1.15
CA ALA A 14 67.23 -16.80 2.05
C ALA A 14 67.93 -17.21 3.37
N ALA A 15 68.56 -16.23 4.04
CA ALA A 15 68.67 -16.20 5.50
C ALA A 15 68.76 -14.74 6.02
N VAL A 16 68.03 -14.50 7.11
CA VAL A 16 67.60 -13.23 7.69
C VAL A 16 68.53 -12.79 8.83
N ALA A 17 68.87 -11.50 8.90
CA ALA A 17 69.48 -10.86 10.08
C ALA A 17 68.43 -10.02 10.83
N VAL A 18 68.33 -10.25 12.13
CA VAL A 18 67.35 -9.66 13.07
C VAL A 18 67.86 -8.29 13.55
N ALA A 19 67.09 -7.24 13.29
CA ALA A 19 67.20 -5.94 13.97
C ALA A 19 65.81 -5.51 14.42
N GLY A 20 65.59 -5.48 15.73
CA GLY A 20 64.32 -5.10 16.35
C GLY A 20 64.09 -3.59 16.26
N LEU A 21 63.12 -3.19 15.45
CA LEU A 21 62.30 -2.02 15.75
C LEU A 21 61.00 -2.53 16.37
N THR A 22 60.77 -2.15 17.63
CA THR A 22 59.44 -2.19 18.24
C THR A 22 58.53 -1.22 17.48
N ALA A 23 57.92 -1.69 16.39
CA ALA A 23 56.72 -1.06 15.89
C ALA A 23 55.64 -1.31 16.93
N VAL A 24 55.34 -0.29 17.74
CA VAL A 24 54.05 -0.17 18.40
C VAL A 24 53.04 -0.18 17.26
N THR A 25 52.50 -1.34 16.92
CA THR A 25 51.26 -1.37 16.15
C THR A 25 50.26 -0.70 17.07
N ALA A 26 49.97 0.57 16.80
CA ALA A 26 48.74 1.17 17.23
C ALA A 26 47.68 0.17 16.79
N THR A 27 47.09 -0.56 17.74
CA THR A 27 45.80 -1.17 17.50
C THR A 27 44.96 0.01 17.08
N ALA A 28 44.61 0.09 15.80
CA ALA A 28 43.55 0.98 15.37
C ALA A 28 42.41 0.66 16.32
N ALA A 29 42.12 1.58 17.23
CA ALA A 29 40.91 1.52 18.01
C ALA A 29 39.82 1.51 16.95
N GLN A 30 39.24 0.33 16.69
CA GLN A 30 38.10 0.22 15.82
C GLN A 30 37.07 1.21 16.37
N ALA A 31 36.77 2.25 15.60
CA ALA A 31 35.64 3.10 15.89
C ALA A 31 34.43 2.16 16.00
N ALA A 32 33.78 2.17 17.16
CA ALA A 32 32.83 1.14 17.55
C ALA A 32 31.78 0.91 16.43
N PRO A 33 31.59 -0.33 15.93
CA PRO A 33 30.56 -0.62 14.95
C PRO A 33 29.21 -0.55 15.66
N GLY A 34 28.57 0.61 15.60
CA GLY A 34 27.27 0.83 16.23
C GLY A 34 26.13 0.50 15.30
N CYS A 35 25.08 -0.08 15.84
CA CYS A 35 23.73 0.00 15.31
C CYS A 35 22.81 0.53 16.41
N LYS A 36 21.70 1.14 16.02
CA LYS A 36 20.58 1.44 16.91
C LYS A 36 19.40 0.58 16.50
N VAL A 37 18.82 -0.14 17.45
CA VAL A 37 17.60 -0.92 17.22
C VAL A 37 16.48 -0.37 18.07
N GLU A 38 15.37 -0.03 17.43
CA GLU A 38 14.12 0.34 18.10
C GLU A 38 13.15 -0.82 17.92
N TYR A 39 12.88 -1.53 19.02
CA TYR A 39 11.89 -2.59 19.07
C TYR A 39 10.62 -2.06 19.73
N LYS A 40 9.51 -2.08 18.99
CA LYS A 40 8.22 -1.60 19.48
C LYS A 40 7.20 -2.71 19.36
N ILE A 41 6.62 -3.14 20.49
CA ILE A 41 5.38 -3.94 20.45
C ILE A 41 4.29 -3.00 19.92
N THR A 42 3.78 -3.29 18.74
CA THR A 42 2.79 -2.45 18.06
C THR A 42 1.39 -2.75 18.56
N ASN A 43 1.12 -4.01 18.92
CA ASN A 43 -0.11 -4.46 19.56
C ASN A 43 0.12 -5.82 20.26
N GLN A 44 -0.68 -6.15 21.27
CA GLN A 44 -0.62 -7.44 21.96
C GLN A 44 -2.03 -7.93 22.32
N TRP A 45 -2.29 -9.23 22.14
CA TRP A 45 -3.54 -9.91 22.44
C TRP A 45 -3.29 -11.23 23.17
N GLY A 46 -4.35 -11.95 23.52
CA GLY A 46 -4.24 -13.26 24.17
C GLY A 46 -3.44 -14.24 23.35
N GLY A 47 -2.21 -14.55 23.78
CA GLY A 47 -1.31 -15.51 23.14
C GLY A 47 -0.53 -14.99 21.92
N GLY A 48 -0.72 -13.74 21.48
CA GLY A 48 0.03 -13.17 20.35
C GLY A 48 0.31 -11.67 20.44
N TYR A 49 1.19 -11.18 19.59
CA TYR A 49 1.57 -9.77 19.51
C TYR A 49 2.18 -9.43 18.14
N GLY A 50 2.11 -8.16 17.77
CA GLY A 50 2.88 -7.59 16.68
C GLY A 50 4.06 -6.78 17.21
N ALA A 51 5.19 -6.82 16.52
CA ALA A 51 6.34 -5.97 16.82
C ALA A 51 6.99 -5.43 15.55
N ASP A 52 7.40 -4.16 15.61
CA ASP A 52 8.25 -3.51 14.60
C ASP A 52 9.66 -3.36 15.14
N VAL A 53 10.65 -3.60 14.28
CA VAL A 53 12.07 -3.49 14.55
C VAL A 53 12.68 -2.54 13.53
N THR A 54 13.05 -1.35 13.97
CA THR A 54 13.78 -0.37 13.14
C THR A 54 15.26 -0.43 13.45
N VAL A 55 16.08 -0.54 12.41
CA VAL A 55 17.54 -0.65 12.52
C VAL A 55 18.15 0.57 11.86
N THR A 56 18.99 1.29 12.58
CA THR A 56 19.83 2.37 12.03
C THR A 56 21.27 1.89 12.01
N ASN A 57 21.90 1.88 10.83
CA ASN A 57 23.33 1.62 10.70
C ASN A 57 24.11 2.85 11.19
N LEU A 58 24.90 2.75 12.26
CA LEU A 58 25.75 3.85 12.74
C LEU A 58 27.22 3.65 12.35
N GLY A 59 27.55 2.56 11.67
CA GLY A 59 28.91 2.25 11.18
C GLY A 59 29.06 2.48 9.68
N ASP A 60 30.06 1.81 9.09
CA ASP A 60 30.32 1.86 7.66
C ASP A 60 29.13 1.32 6.84
N PRO A 61 28.94 1.78 5.58
CA PRO A 61 27.91 1.25 4.70
C PRO A 61 27.98 -0.27 4.55
N VAL A 62 26.83 -0.93 4.58
CA VAL A 62 26.69 -2.39 4.36
C VAL A 62 25.80 -2.65 3.15
N SER A 63 26.09 -3.72 2.40
CA SER A 63 25.27 -4.19 1.27
C SER A 63 24.16 -5.15 1.68
N SER A 64 24.24 -5.69 2.90
CA SER A 64 23.26 -6.58 3.52
C SER A 64 23.37 -6.47 5.04
N TRP A 65 22.27 -6.75 5.74
CA TRP A 65 22.24 -6.76 7.19
C TRP A 65 21.57 -8.02 7.73
N THR A 66 22.00 -8.43 8.92
CA THR A 66 21.37 -9.50 9.70
C THR A 66 21.22 -9.02 11.13
N VAL A 67 19.99 -8.95 11.64
CA VAL A 67 19.70 -8.56 13.03
C VAL A 67 19.47 -9.78 13.87
N GLY A 68 20.19 -9.90 14.99
CA GLY A 68 20.06 -11.00 15.93
C GLY A 68 19.59 -10.56 17.31
N TRP A 69 18.78 -11.37 17.99
CA TRP A 69 18.43 -11.21 19.41
C TRP A 69 17.98 -12.53 20.05
N THR A 70 17.71 -12.52 21.35
CA THR A 70 17.19 -13.68 22.09
C THR A 70 15.91 -13.32 22.83
N PHE A 71 14.86 -14.13 22.66
CA PHE A 71 13.65 -14.05 23.48
C PHE A 71 13.85 -14.70 24.84
N THR A 72 13.37 -14.05 25.90
CA THR A 72 13.59 -14.50 27.29
C THR A 72 12.38 -15.17 27.93
N ALA A 73 11.19 -15.06 27.33
CA ALA A 73 9.95 -15.60 27.89
C ALA A 73 9.21 -16.54 26.92
N GLY A 74 9.96 -17.32 26.14
CA GLY A 74 9.38 -18.37 25.28
C GLY A 74 8.68 -17.86 24.02
N GLN A 75 8.82 -16.58 23.68
CA GLN A 75 8.19 -16.01 22.49
C GLN A 75 8.65 -16.71 21.19
N LYS A 76 7.76 -16.78 20.21
CA LYS A 76 8.02 -17.36 18.88
C LYS A 76 7.54 -16.41 17.80
N ILE A 77 8.33 -16.22 16.74
CA ILE A 77 7.86 -15.50 15.55
C ILE A 77 6.99 -16.46 14.74
N THR A 78 5.78 -16.03 14.40
CA THR A 78 4.83 -16.80 13.59
C THR A 78 4.80 -16.33 12.14
N GLN A 79 5.05 -15.04 11.91
CA GLN A 79 5.08 -14.45 10.57
C GLN A 79 5.97 -13.19 10.61
N LEU A 80 6.87 -13.03 9.65
CA LEU A 80 7.74 -11.87 9.53
C LEU A 80 7.65 -11.28 8.11
N TRP A 81 7.75 -9.96 7.99
CA TRP A 81 7.82 -9.24 6.73
C TRP A 81 9.08 -8.35 6.69
N ASN A 82 9.50 -7.94 5.49
CA ASN A 82 10.71 -7.14 5.25
C ASN A 82 12.03 -7.78 5.75
N GLY A 83 12.08 -9.10 5.87
CA GLY A 83 13.28 -9.87 6.19
C GLY A 83 13.06 -11.37 6.04
N ASN A 84 14.15 -12.14 6.11
CA ASN A 84 14.13 -13.59 6.19
C ASN A 84 14.44 -14.02 7.63
N VAL A 85 13.46 -14.62 8.31
CA VAL A 85 13.59 -15.03 9.70
C VAL A 85 14.13 -16.46 9.82
N SER A 86 15.06 -16.66 10.75
CA SER A 86 15.47 -17.96 11.27
C SER A 86 15.41 -17.92 12.79
N GLN A 87 14.64 -18.81 13.40
CA GLN A 87 14.54 -18.94 14.85
C GLN A 87 14.86 -20.36 15.29
N SER A 88 15.85 -20.51 16.17
CA SER A 88 16.21 -21.77 16.81
C SER A 88 16.13 -21.62 18.33
N GLY A 89 15.18 -22.31 18.96
CA GLY A 89 14.88 -22.13 20.37
C GLY A 89 14.45 -20.68 20.68
N SER A 90 15.22 -19.99 21.52
CA SER A 90 15.04 -18.58 21.86
C SER A 90 15.83 -17.61 20.96
N SER A 91 16.79 -18.10 20.19
CA SER A 91 17.66 -17.29 19.34
C SER A 91 16.98 -16.96 18.02
N VAL A 92 16.95 -15.69 17.65
CA VAL A 92 16.34 -15.17 16.42
C VAL A 92 17.41 -14.46 15.58
N SER A 93 17.38 -14.71 14.28
CA SER A 93 18.14 -14.00 13.26
C SER A 93 17.21 -13.56 12.13
N VAL A 94 17.26 -12.30 11.74
CA VAL A 94 16.51 -11.74 10.60
C VAL A 94 17.48 -11.14 9.60
N ALA A 95 17.57 -11.74 8.42
CA ALA A 95 18.41 -11.27 7.33
C ALA A 95 17.64 -10.35 6.39
N SER A 96 18.33 -9.38 5.78
CA SER A 96 17.77 -8.50 4.75
C SER A 96 17.29 -9.25 3.52
N LEU A 97 16.29 -8.70 2.85
CA LEU A 97 15.88 -9.07 1.50
C LEU A 97 16.71 -8.29 0.46
N PRO A 98 16.74 -8.73 -0.82
CA PRO A 98 17.56 -8.07 -1.85
C PRO A 98 17.26 -6.57 -2.02
N TYR A 99 16.02 -6.14 -1.80
CA TYR A 99 15.62 -4.74 -2.00
C TYR A 99 15.91 -3.83 -0.79
N ASN A 100 16.17 -4.37 0.40
CA ASN A 100 16.39 -3.58 1.62
C ASN A 100 17.72 -3.84 2.30
N GLY A 101 18.64 -4.59 1.67
CA GLY A 101 19.95 -4.95 2.26
C GLY A 101 20.96 -3.80 2.32
N SER A 102 20.91 -2.87 1.37
CA SER A 102 21.87 -1.77 1.30
C SER A 102 21.55 -0.69 2.32
N LEU A 103 22.43 -0.48 3.30
CA LEU A 103 22.32 0.58 4.31
C LEU A 103 23.62 1.37 4.39
N GLY A 104 23.58 2.63 3.93
CA GLY A 104 24.64 3.59 4.20
C GLY A 104 24.76 3.91 5.69
N THR A 105 25.81 4.64 6.07
CA THR A 105 25.92 5.23 7.42
C THR A 105 24.72 6.13 7.69
N ASN A 106 24.10 5.98 8.86
CA ASN A 106 22.80 6.54 9.27
C ASN A 106 21.58 6.06 8.46
N GLY A 107 21.78 5.14 7.52
CA GLY A 107 20.70 4.49 6.78
C GLY A 107 19.80 3.69 7.73
N LYS A 108 18.51 3.68 7.43
CA LYS A 108 17.50 2.97 8.22
C LYS A 108 16.80 1.91 7.39
N THR A 109 16.48 0.80 8.04
CA THR A 109 15.53 -0.20 7.55
C THR A 109 14.56 -0.53 8.67
N ASN A 110 13.42 -1.10 8.30
CA ASN A 110 12.44 -1.62 9.24
C ASN A 110 11.97 -2.99 8.76
N PHE A 111 11.81 -3.90 9.71
CA PHE A 111 11.02 -5.11 9.53
C PHE A 111 10.07 -5.29 10.70
N GLY A 112 9.00 -6.04 10.49
CA GLY A 112 8.03 -6.33 11.53
C GLY A 112 7.62 -7.79 11.51
N PHE A 113 7.02 -8.23 12.60
CA PHE A 113 6.56 -9.60 12.74
C PHE A 113 5.39 -9.74 13.69
N ASN A 114 4.60 -10.79 13.46
CA ASN A 114 3.70 -11.34 14.46
C ASN A 114 4.43 -12.44 15.23
N GLY A 115 4.24 -12.47 16.54
CA GLY A 115 4.76 -13.51 17.41
C GLY A 115 3.72 -14.03 18.39
N SER A 116 3.96 -15.22 18.92
CA SER A 116 3.22 -15.79 20.04
C SER A 116 4.00 -15.63 21.34
N TRP A 117 3.28 -15.58 22.45
CA TRP A 117 3.84 -15.49 23.81
C TRP A 117 2.99 -16.30 24.79
N SER A 118 3.59 -16.78 25.87
CA SER A 118 2.88 -17.42 26.99
C SER A 118 3.38 -16.83 28.31
N GLY A 119 2.45 -16.43 29.18
CA GLY A 119 2.76 -15.82 30.48
C GLY A 119 3.23 -14.37 30.41
N SER A 120 4.35 -14.07 29.74
CA SER A 120 4.88 -12.70 29.60
C SER A 120 5.49 -12.44 28.23
N ASN A 121 5.60 -11.16 27.84
CA ASN A 121 6.15 -10.72 26.56
C ASN A 121 7.16 -9.57 26.73
N PRO A 122 8.33 -9.81 27.36
CA PRO A 122 9.36 -8.79 27.54
C PRO A 122 10.06 -8.46 26.22
N ILE A 123 10.41 -7.18 26.03
CA ILE A 123 11.23 -6.71 24.90
C ILE A 123 12.68 -7.20 25.09
N PRO A 124 13.34 -7.76 24.05
CA PRO A 124 14.76 -8.13 24.13
C PRO A 124 15.65 -6.92 24.46
N ALA A 125 16.59 -7.11 25.38
CA ALA A 125 17.47 -6.03 25.84
C ALA A 125 18.69 -5.79 24.94
N THR A 126 19.12 -6.82 24.21
CA THR A 126 20.33 -6.81 23.37
C THR A 126 20.02 -7.27 21.97
N PHE A 127 20.43 -6.45 20.99
CA PHE A 127 20.38 -6.76 19.58
C PHE A 127 21.79 -6.74 19.00
N THR A 128 22.01 -7.52 17.95
CA THR A 128 23.22 -7.47 17.13
C THR A 128 22.86 -7.13 15.69
N MET A 129 23.78 -6.50 14.97
CA MET A 129 23.73 -6.34 13.50
C MET A 129 25.02 -6.92 12.93
N ASN A 130 24.89 -7.87 11.99
CA ASN A 130 26.02 -8.59 11.38
C ASN A 130 26.98 -9.20 12.43
N GLY A 131 26.43 -9.68 13.55
CA GLY A 131 27.19 -10.26 14.66
C GLY A 131 27.78 -9.26 15.66
N THR A 132 27.68 -7.95 15.40
CA THR A 132 28.16 -6.90 16.33
C THR A 132 27.02 -6.35 17.19
N THR A 133 27.21 -6.22 18.49
CA THR A 133 26.20 -5.69 19.43
C THR A 133 25.85 -4.24 19.12
N CYS A 134 24.56 -3.94 19.03
CA CYS A 134 24.05 -2.59 18.89
C CYS A 134 24.25 -1.77 20.17
N THR A 135 24.87 -0.60 20.06
CA THR A 135 25.20 0.29 21.18
C THR A 135 24.28 1.52 21.27
N GLY A 136 23.41 1.74 20.29
CA GLY A 136 22.38 2.78 20.34
C GLY A 136 21.21 2.38 21.23
N THR A 137 20.87 3.21 22.22
CA THR A 137 19.82 2.91 23.23
C THR A 137 18.42 2.73 22.62
N THR A 138 17.75 1.63 22.99
CA THR A 138 16.31 1.38 22.81
C THR A 138 15.51 2.11 23.91
N PRO A 139 14.35 2.74 23.66
CA PRO A 139 13.55 3.35 24.73
C PRO A 139 12.99 2.30 25.71
N THR A 140 13.08 2.59 27.00
CA THR A 140 12.54 1.82 28.12
C THR A 140 11.00 1.93 28.19
N GLN A 141 10.30 0.83 28.52
CA GLN A 141 8.85 0.82 28.75
C GLN A 141 8.45 1.70 29.96
N THR A 142 7.52 2.63 29.74
CA THR A 142 6.66 3.18 30.82
C THR A 142 5.30 2.52 30.69
N SER A 143 5.01 1.54 31.54
CA SER A 143 3.66 0.98 31.70
C SER A 143 2.90 1.79 32.75
N THR A 144 1.89 2.57 32.35
CA THR A 144 0.93 3.18 33.29
C THR A 144 -0.38 2.40 33.24
N PRO A 145 -0.89 1.83 34.34
CA PRO A 145 -2.17 1.13 34.36
C PRO A 145 -3.34 2.12 34.49
N THR A 146 -4.34 1.98 33.63
CA THR A 146 -5.59 2.75 33.62
C THR A 146 -6.47 2.38 34.82
N GLN A 147 -6.78 3.35 35.69
CA GLN A 147 -7.91 3.27 36.63
C GLN A 147 -9.13 4.02 36.06
N THR A 148 -10.30 3.43 36.25
CA THR A 148 -11.65 3.92 35.94
C THR A 148 -11.94 5.27 36.61
N PRO A 149 -12.45 6.30 35.91
CA PRO A 149 -12.94 7.51 36.58
C PRO A 149 -14.43 7.42 36.89
N THR A 150 -14.75 7.49 38.18
CA THR A 150 -16.06 7.85 38.71
C THR A 150 -16.28 9.36 38.53
N GLN A 151 -17.45 9.75 38.03
CA GLN A 151 -17.81 11.16 37.77
C GLN A 151 -18.07 11.92 39.08
N THR A 152 -17.56 13.15 39.17
CA THR A 152 -18.00 14.20 40.11
C THR A 152 -18.09 15.52 39.33
N PRO A 153 -19.16 16.31 39.45
CA PRO A 153 -19.40 17.46 38.58
C PRO A 153 -18.54 18.66 39.01
N THR A 154 -17.85 19.29 38.06
CA THR A 154 -17.12 20.57 38.28
C THR A 154 -17.62 21.63 37.32
N GLN A 155 -17.72 22.86 37.85
CA GLN A 155 -18.42 24.02 37.31
C GLN A 155 -17.80 24.62 36.04
N THR A 156 -18.69 25.20 35.23
CA THR A 156 -18.45 25.90 33.96
C THR A 156 -17.53 27.12 34.08
N PRO A 157 -16.41 27.21 33.32
CA PRO A 157 -15.74 28.48 33.08
C PRO A 157 -16.37 29.23 31.89
N THR A 158 -16.45 30.55 32.03
CA THR A 158 -16.96 31.54 31.07
C THR A 158 -16.17 31.54 29.75
N PRO A 159 -16.82 31.68 28.56
CA PRO A 159 -16.15 31.54 27.27
C PRO A 159 -15.33 32.78 26.91
N THR A 160 -14.06 32.56 26.52
CA THR A 160 -13.24 33.55 25.81
C THR A 160 -13.53 33.46 24.32
N GLN A 161 -13.79 34.59 23.67
CA GLN A 161 -14.15 34.67 22.25
C GLN A 161 -12.97 34.29 21.35
N THR A 162 -13.13 33.22 20.57
CA THR A 162 -12.22 32.84 19.48
C THR A 162 -12.46 33.75 18.27
N PRO A 163 -11.42 34.29 17.61
CA PRO A 163 -11.60 35.11 16.42
C PRO A 163 -12.25 34.31 15.28
N THR A 164 -13.27 34.91 14.67
CA THR A 164 -14.05 34.36 13.55
C THR A 164 -13.14 34.11 12.35
N GLN A 165 -13.01 32.83 11.96
CA GLN A 165 -12.35 32.46 10.70
C GLN A 165 -13.21 32.94 9.53
N THR A 166 -12.59 33.67 8.60
CA THR A 166 -13.18 33.99 7.30
C THR A 166 -13.50 32.68 6.56
N PRO A 167 -14.73 32.46 6.05
CA PRO A 167 -15.04 31.23 5.31
C PRO A 167 -14.22 31.16 4.03
N THR A 168 -13.35 30.17 3.93
CA THR A 168 -12.72 29.77 2.65
C THR A 168 -13.84 29.40 1.69
N PRO A 169 -13.90 29.96 0.46
CA PRO A 169 -14.94 29.60 -0.49
C PRO A 169 -14.89 28.10 -0.78
N THR A 170 -16.02 27.42 -0.62
CA THR A 170 -16.17 26.02 -1.04
C THR A 170 -15.85 25.93 -2.53
N PRO A 171 -14.83 25.17 -2.96
CA PRO A 171 -14.49 25.03 -4.36
C PRO A 171 -15.69 24.46 -5.11
N THR A 172 -16.05 25.09 -6.24
CA THR A 172 -17.08 24.56 -7.13
C THR A 172 -16.59 23.21 -7.65
N GLN A 173 -17.30 22.14 -7.32
CA GLN A 173 -17.06 20.82 -7.91
C GLN A 173 -17.06 20.98 -9.43
N THR A 174 -16.01 20.49 -10.09
CA THR A 174 -15.92 20.62 -11.54
C THR A 174 -17.13 19.93 -12.18
N ASN A 175 -17.68 20.51 -13.24
CA ASN A 175 -18.73 19.82 -14.00
C ASN A 175 -18.10 18.66 -14.77
N PRO A 176 -18.80 17.52 -14.94
CA PRO A 176 -18.29 16.41 -15.75
C PRO A 176 -17.99 16.89 -17.16
N PRO A 177 -16.93 16.36 -17.81
CA PRO A 177 -16.80 16.48 -19.24
C PRO A 177 -18.07 15.93 -19.89
N GLN A 178 -18.75 16.75 -20.70
CA GLN A 178 -19.96 16.33 -21.42
C GLN A 178 -19.63 15.33 -22.54
N SER A 179 -18.36 15.27 -22.94
CA SER A 179 -17.80 14.38 -23.95
C SER A 179 -16.32 14.12 -23.67
N GLY A 180 -15.79 13.04 -24.21
CA GLY A 180 -14.39 12.64 -24.02
C GLY A 180 -14.25 11.13 -23.87
N SER A 181 -13.00 10.66 -23.80
CA SER A 181 -12.68 9.27 -23.56
C SER A 181 -11.61 9.17 -22.48
N PHE A 182 -11.70 8.14 -21.64
CA PHE A 182 -10.71 7.85 -20.61
C PHE A 182 -9.35 7.49 -21.21
N TYR A 183 -8.30 7.68 -20.44
CA TYR A 183 -6.92 7.45 -20.85
C TYR A 183 -6.56 5.96 -20.84
N ILE A 184 -5.95 5.48 -21.92
CA ILE A 184 -5.32 4.16 -21.99
C ILE A 184 -3.87 4.32 -21.57
N ASP A 185 -3.47 3.63 -20.51
CA ASP A 185 -2.10 3.70 -20.00
C ASP A 185 -1.21 2.61 -20.63
N PRO A 186 -0.21 2.98 -21.45
CA PRO A 186 0.70 2.02 -22.07
C PRO A 186 1.70 1.39 -21.08
N THR A 187 1.67 1.76 -19.79
CA THR A 187 2.59 1.24 -18.77
C THR A 187 2.03 0.06 -17.97
N THR A 188 0.76 -0.30 -18.18
CA THR A 188 0.07 -1.39 -17.47
C THR A 188 0.74 -2.75 -17.72
N GLN A 189 0.53 -3.68 -16.78
CA GLN A 189 0.97 -5.08 -16.92
C GLN A 189 0.32 -5.75 -18.14
N ALA A 190 -0.97 -5.45 -18.39
CA ALA A 190 -1.70 -5.93 -19.56
C ALA A 190 -1.11 -5.43 -20.87
N TYR A 191 -0.74 -4.15 -20.95
CA TYR A 191 -0.10 -3.60 -22.16
C TYR A 191 1.24 -4.27 -22.45
N ARG A 192 2.06 -4.49 -21.41
CA ARG A 192 3.33 -5.23 -21.52
C ARG A 192 3.11 -6.67 -22.00
N ALA A 193 2.15 -7.38 -21.43
CA ALA A 193 1.82 -8.75 -21.82
C ALA A 193 1.30 -8.82 -23.28
N TRP A 194 0.45 -7.88 -23.69
CA TRP A 194 -0.06 -7.77 -25.06
C TRP A 194 1.06 -7.54 -26.10
N GLN A 195 2.02 -6.66 -25.78
CA GLN A 195 3.17 -6.40 -26.65
C GLN A 195 4.01 -7.66 -26.89
N GLN A 196 4.18 -8.48 -25.86
CA GLN A 196 4.98 -9.73 -25.89
C GLN A 196 4.22 -10.92 -26.49
N ALA A 197 2.89 -10.86 -26.52
CA ALA A 197 2.05 -11.95 -27.01
C ALA A 197 1.99 -12.02 -28.54
N GLY A 198 1.78 -13.24 -29.05
CA GLY A 198 1.47 -13.57 -30.44
C GLY A 198 0.18 -14.37 -30.56
N GLY A 199 -0.29 -14.56 -31.80
CA GLY A 199 -1.46 -15.40 -32.10
C GLY A 199 -2.74 -14.99 -31.35
N ASN A 200 -3.49 -16.00 -30.91
CA ASN A 200 -4.78 -15.80 -30.23
C ASN A 200 -4.64 -15.05 -28.90
N ASP A 201 -3.56 -15.27 -28.15
CA ASP A 201 -3.35 -14.59 -26.87
C ASP A 201 -3.16 -13.08 -27.07
N LYS A 202 -2.52 -12.65 -28.17
CA LYS A 202 -2.40 -11.23 -28.50
C LYS A 202 -3.78 -10.60 -28.70
N ALA A 203 -4.67 -11.26 -29.45
CA ALA A 203 -6.02 -10.76 -29.69
C ALA A 203 -6.87 -10.70 -28.39
N LEU A 204 -6.70 -11.67 -27.49
CA LEU A 204 -7.37 -11.66 -26.20
C LEU A 204 -6.84 -10.55 -25.28
N LEU A 205 -5.52 -10.41 -25.17
CA LEU A 205 -4.90 -9.39 -24.33
C LEU A 205 -5.14 -7.97 -24.87
N GLU A 206 -5.33 -7.80 -26.17
CA GLU A 206 -5.69 -6.51 -26.79
C GLU A 206 -6.98 -5.94 -26.19
N LYS A 207 -7.98 -6.81 -25.93
CA LYS A 207 -9.25 -6.42 -25.28
C LYS A 207 -9.02 -5.75 -23.93
N ILE A 208 -7.94 -6.10 -23.24
CA ILE A 208 -7.58 -5.54 -21.93
C ILE A 208 -6.64 -4.35 -22.11
N ALA A 209 -5.50 -4.57 -22.77
CA ALA A 209 -4.41 -3.61 -22.93
C ALA A 209 -4.84 -2.28 -23.56
N LEU A 210 -5.79 -2.31 -24.50
CA LEU A 210 -6.28 -1.13 -25.21
C LEU A 210 -7.61 -0.62 -24.67
N THR A 211 -7.98 -1.00 -23.45
CA THR A 211 -9.15 -0.47 -22.75
C THR A 211 -8.69 0.42 -21.58
N PRO A 212 -9.24 1.65 -21.43
CA PRO A 212 -8.88 2.54 -20.33
C PRO A 212 -9.05 1.88 -18.96
N GLN A 213 -8.10 2.09 -18.07
CA GLN A 213 -8.10 1.52 -16.73
C GLN A 213 -7.61 2.59 -15.74
N ALA A 214 -7.99 2.43 -14.47
CA ALA A 214 -7.49 3.32 -13.44
C ALA A 214 -6.00 3.08 -13.15
N TYR A 215 -5.32 4.11 -12.66
CA TYR A 215 -3.97 4.00 -12.09
C TYR A 215 -4.07 4.02 -10.57
N TRP A 216 -3.59 2.97 -9.91
CA TRP A 216 -3.65 2.82 -8.46
C TRP A 216 -2.41 3.42 -7.81
N VAL A 217 -2.63 4.22 -6.77
CA VAL A 217 -1.56 4.79 -5.93
C VAL A 217 -1.83 4.42 -4.47
N GLY A 218 -0.79 3.97 -3.78
CA GLY A 218 -0.92 3.43 -2.43
C GLY A 218 0.42 3.41 -1.69
N ASN A 219 0.42 2.82 -0.49
CA ASN A 219 1.58 2.83 0.40
C ASN A 219 2.68 1.81 0.05
N TRP A 220 2.63 1.20 -1.14
CA TRP A 220 3.72 0.35 -1.66
C TRP A 220 4.88 1.16 -2.24
N SER A 221 4.68 2.46 -2.44
CA SER A 221 5.70 3.44 -2.81
C SER A 221 5.73 4.58 -1.79
N ASP A 222 6.87 5.25 -1.65
CA ASP A 222 6.97 6.45 -0.83
C ASP A 222 6.06 7.56 -1.37
N ALA A 223 5.68 8.51 -0.50
CA ALA A 223 4.75 9.57 -0.87
C ALA A 223 5.28 10.44 -2.02
N SER A 224 6.60 10.70 -2.05
CA SER A 224 7.25 11.46 -3.14
C SER A 224 7.20 10.74 -4.49
N ASP A 225 7.34 9.43 -4.46
CA ASP A 225 7.32 8.59 -5.66
C ASP A 225 5.88 8.46 -6.18
N SER A 226 4.94 8.18 -5.27
CA SER A 226 3.50 8.23 -5.52
C SER A 226 3.07 9.56 -6.15
N ARG A 227 3.61 10.69 -5.66
CA ARG A 227 3.38 12.01 -6.26
C ARG A 227 3.94 12.10 -7.68
N ALA A 228 5.16 11.62 -7.91
CA ALA A 228 5.78 11.67 -9.23
C ALA A 228 5.02 10.80 -10.24
N GLU A 229 4.58 9.62 -9.83
CA GLU A 229 3.73 8.70 -10.59
C GLU A 229 2.40 9.35 -10.97
N VAL A 230 1.71 9.98 -10.02
CA VAL A 230 0.47 10.72 -10.29
C VAL A 230 0.72 11.87 -11.28
N ALA A 231 1.82 12.61 -11.14
CA ALA A 231 2.16 13.71 -12.03
C ALA A 231 2.54 13.27 -13.45
N ASP A 232 3.17 12.11 -13.59
CA ASP A 232 3.46 11.48 -14.87
C ASP A 232 2.15 11.00 -15.53
N TYR A 233 1.41 10.13 -14.85
CA TYR A 233 0.19 9.53 -15.38
C TYR A 233 -0.85 10.57 -15.80
N THR A 234 -1.19 11.49 -14.88
CA THR A 234 -2.18 12.55 -15.19
C THR A 234 -1.64 13.52 -16.24
N GLY A 235 -0.33 13.76 -16.28
CA GLY A 235 0.32 14.57 -17.31
C GLY A 235 0.19 13.95 -18.70
N ARG A 236 0.45 12.65 -18.84
CA ARG A 236 0.28 11.91 -20.10
C ARG A 236 -1.17 11.89 -20.56
N ALA A 237 -2.11 11.69 -19.64
CA ALA A 237 -3.54 11.74 -19.94
C ALA A 237 -3.96 13.12 -20.48
N VAL A 238 -3.55 14.20 -19.80
CA VAL A 238 -3.80 15.58 -20.24
C VAL A 238 -3.17 15.86 -21.60
N ALA A 239 -1.91 15.45 -21.82
CA ALA A 239 -1.23 15.62 -23.09
C ALA A 239 -1.93 14.87 -24.25
N ALA A 240 -2.58 13.74 -23.95
CA ALA A 240 -3.39 12.98 -24.91
C ALA A 240 -4.82 13.53 -25.11
N GLY A 241 -5.22 14.58 -24.36
CA GLY A 241 -6.60 15.08 -24.36
C GLY A 241 -7.59 14.05 -23.81
N LYS A 242 -7.15 13.20 -22.87
CA LYS A 242 -7.93 12.11 -22.28
C LYS A 242 -8.20 12.35 -20.80
N ILE A 243 -9.25 11.70 -20.29
CA ILE A 243 -9.65 11.79 -18.89
C ILE A 243 -8.83 10.76 -18.08
N PRO A 244 -8.00 11.17 -17.10
CA PRO A 244 -7.30 10.24 -16.22
C PRO A 244 -8.27 9.64 -15.18
N THR A 245 -8.04 8.38 -14.82
CA THR A 245 -8.75 7.70 -13.73
C THR A 245 -7.74 7.21 -12.70
N LEU A 246 -7.88 7.63 -11.44
CA LEU A 246 -6.99 7.29 -10.34
C LEU A 246 -7.74 6.51 -9.27
N VAL A 247 -7.02 5.64 -8.57
CA VAL A 247 -7.47 5.05 -7.31
C VAL A 247 -6.49 5.45 -6.22
N VAL A 248 -6.99 6.07 -5.16
CA VAL A 248 -6.19 6.36 -3.96
C VAL A 248 -6.48 5.27 -2.95
N TYR A 249 -5.44 4.52 -2.55
CA TYR A 249 -5.60 3.29 -1.75
C TYR A 249 -4.49 3.14 -0.69
N ALA A 250 -4.45 4.02 0.29
CA ALA A 250 -3.43 4.04 1.34
C ALA A 250 -3.98 4.23 2.76
N ILE A 251 -5.29 4.11 2.97
CA ILE A 251 -5.92 4.41 4.25
C ILE A 251 -5.41 3.53 5.41
N PRO A 252 -5.24 4.07 6.63
CA PRO A 252 -4.77 3.28 7.78
C PRO A 252 -5.67 2.07 8.07
N GLY A 253 -5.09 0.92 8.38
CA GLY A 253 -5.85 -0.32 8.59
C GLY A 253 -6.60 -0.79 7.33
N ARG A 254 -5.99 -0.60 6.15
CA ARG A 254 -6.56 -0.98 4.86
C ARG A 254 -6.88 -2.47 4.84
N ASP A 255 -8.02 -2.81 4.24
CA ASP A 255 -8.48 -4.18 4.00
C ASP A 255 -8.51 -5.08 5.26
N CYS A 256 -8.57 -4.47 6.45
CA CYS A 256 -8.53 -5.17 7.73
C CYS A 256 -7.40 -6.23 7.86
N GLY A 257 -6.28 -6.02 7.16
CA GLY A 257 -5.15 -6.95 7.16
C GLY A 257 -5.33 -8.21 6.30
N SER A 258 -6.34 -8.25 5.42
CA SER A 258 -6.57 -9.34 4.45
C SER A 258 -5.55 -9.28 3.30
N HIS A 259 -5.84 -9.90 2.14
CA HIS A 259 -4.91 -10.07 1.02
C HIS A 259 -4.30 -8.76 0.49
N SER A 260 -5.01 -7.64 0.62
CA SER A 260 -4.52 -6.30 0.23
C SER A 260 -4.29 -5.38 1.44
N GLY A 261 -4.14 -5.98 2.62
CA GLY A 261 -3.84 -5.31 3.88
C GLY A 261 -2.68 -4.31 3.77
N GLY A 262 -2.78 -3.20 4.50
CA GLY A 262 -1.74 -2.17 4.50
C GLY A 262 -2.27 -0.80 4.90
N GLY A 263 -1.84 0.22 4.15
CA GLY A 263 -2.08 1.62 4.46
C GLY A 263 -0.90 2.26 5.19
N VAL A 264 -0.86 3.59 5.16
CA VAL A 264 0.08 4.37 5.97
C VAL A 264 -0.42 4.46 7.41
N SER A 265 0.42 4.94 8.33
CA SER A 265 -0.01 5.18 9.71
C SER A 265 -1.06 6.30 9.79
N GLU A 266 -1.88 6.28 10.85
CA GLU A 266 -2.87 7.34 11.11
C GLU A 266 -2.25 8.75 11.09
N SER A 267 -1.06 8.91 11.70
CA SER A 267 -0.33 10.17 11.73
C SER A 267 0.25 10.60 10.38
N ALA A 268 0.45 9.67 9.45
CA ALA A 268 1.06 9.94 8.15
C ALA A 268 0.02 10.18 7.05
N TYR A 269 -1.21 9.71 7.22
CA TYR A 269 -2.22 9.70 6.16
C TYR A 269 -2.50 11.09 5.55
N ALA A 270 -2.69 12.11 6.38
CA ALA A 270 -2.92 13.47 5.89
C ALA A 270 -1.76 13.99 5.03
N ALA A 271 -0.52 13.84 5.52
CA ALA A 271 0.68 14.29 4.80
C ALA A 271 0.92 13.49 3.51
N TRP A 272 0.65 12.18 3.54
CA TRP A 272 0.72 11.32 2.36
C TRP A 272 -0.29 11.77 1.29
N ILE A 273 -1.55 12.00 1.69
CA ILE A 273 -2.61 12.51 0.80
C ILE A 273 -2.22 13.85 0.18
N ASP A 274 -1.73 14.81 0.97
CA ASP A 274 -1.36 16.12 0.44
C ASP A 274 -0.22 16.03 -0.57
N THR A 275 0.75 15.15 -0.29
CA THR A 275 1.88 14.88 -1.19
C THR A 275 1.40 14.29 -2.51
N VAL A 276 0.61 13.22 -2.46
CA VAL A 276 0.06 12.55 -3.65
C VAL A 276 -0.84 13.49 -4.45
N ALA A 277 -1.75 14.20 -3.79
CA ALA A 277 -2.66 15.16 -4.42
C ALA A 277 -1.90 16.29 -5.13
N SER A 278 -0.74 16.70 -4.62
CA SER A 278 0.09 17.73 -5.26
C SER A 278 0.66 17.32 -6.64
N GLY A 279 0.62 16.03 -6.99
CA GLY A 279 0.99 15.53 -8.31
C GLY A 279 -0.12 15.69 -9.36
N ILE A 280 -1.36 15.94 -8.96
CA ILE A 280 -2.51 15.93 -9.87
C ILE A 280 -2.40 17.02 -10.94
N LYS A 281 -2.59 16.61 -12.20
CA LYS A 281 -2.81 17.49 -13.36
C LYS A 281 -4.18 17.22 -13.98
N GLY A 282 -4.80 18.25 -14.54
CA GLY A 282 -6.14 18.14 -15.14
C GLY A 282 -7.22 17.87 -14.10
N ASN A 283 -8.25 17.10 -14.48
CA ASN A 283 -9.40 16.80 -13.62
C ASN A 283 -9.66 15.28 -13.58
N PRO A 284 -8.77 14.49 -12.95
CA PRO A 284 -8.92 13.04 -12.90
C PRO A 284 -10.22 12.65 -12.18
N TYR A 285 -10.83 11.55 -12.63
CA TYR A 285 -11.79 10.80 -11.84
C TYR A 285 -11.01 10.04 -10.77
N VAL A 286 -11.27 10.29 -9.49
CA VAL A 286 -10.57 9.64 -8.37
C VAL A 286 -11.55 8.77 -7.62
N ILE A 287 -11.28 7.47 -7.57
CA ILE A 287 -11.95 6.52 -6.68
C ILE A 287 -11.19 6.54 -5.36
N LEU A 288 -11.86 6.96 -4.30
CA LEU A 288 -11.24 7.17 -3.00
C LEU A 288 -11.43 5.96 -2.11
N GLU A 289 -10.30 5.33 -1.78
CA GLU A 289 -10.13 4.29 -0.77
C GLU A 289 -11.15 3.16 -0.88
N PRO A 290 -11.03 2.31 -1.92
CA PRO A 290 -11.83 1.10 -2.07
C PRO A 290 -12.01 0.32 -0.76
N ASP A 291 -13.23 -0.15 -0.52
CA ASP A 291 -13.67 -0.93 0.65
C ASP A 291 -13.62 -0.21 1.99
N ALA A 292 -12.93 0.93 2.11
CA ALA A 292 -12.67 1.57 3.39
C ALA A 292 -13.93 1.99 4.14
N LEU A 293 -14.94 2.49 3.41
CA LEU A 293 -16.23 2.84 3.99
C LEU A 293 -17.11 1.60 4.20
N ALA A 294 -16.99 0.58 3.36
CA ALA A 294 -17.75 -0.67 3.47
C ALA A 294 -17.27 -1.56 4.63
N GLN A 295 -15.98 -1.48 4.97
CA GLN A 295 -15.37 -2.16 6.11
C GLN A 295 -15.40 -1.33 7.40
N LEU A 296 -16.06 -0.16 7.42
CA LEU A 296 -16.05 0.72 8.59
C LEU A 296 -16.58 -0.01 9.84
N GLY A 297 -15.72 -0.19 10.83
CA GLY A 297 -16.00 -0.87 12.09
C GLY A 297 -15.73 -2.39 12.08
N ASP A 298 -15.31 -2.97 10.96
CA ASP A 298 -15.14 -4.43 10.82
C ASP A 298 -13.87 -4.93 11.53
N CYS A 299 -12.89 -4.05 11.77
CA CYS A 299 -11.65 -4.40 12.45
C CYS A 299 -11.10 -3.26 13.31
N SER A 300 -10.13 -3.58 14.17
CA SER A 300 -9.36 -2.58 14.91
C SER A 300 -8.27 -1.95 14.02
N GLY A 301 -7.71 -0.81 14.43
CA GLY A 301 -6.64 -0.13 13.68
C GLY A 301 -7.11 0.72 12.51
N GLN A 302 -8.42 0.99 12.42
CA GLN A 302 -9.00 1.83 11.37
C GLN A 302 -8.92 3.34 11.68
N GLY A 303 -8.58 3.71 12.92
CA GLY A 303 -8.53 5.09 13.38
C GLY A 303 -9.84 5.86 13.16
N ASP A 304 -9.72 7.18 12.94
CA ASP A 304 -10.82 8.01 12.45
C ASP A 304 -11.01 7.85 10.93
N ARG A 305 -11.44 6.66 10.52
CA ARG A 305 -11.70 6.30 9.12
C ARG A 305 -12.56 7.34 8.39
N VAL A 306 -13.59 7.87 9.06
CA VAL A 306 -14.48 8.90 8.53
C VAL A 306 -13.74 10.22 8.33
N GLY A 307 -12.97 10.67 9.32
CA GLY A 307 -12.14 11.86 9.21
C GLY A 307 -11.07 11.75 8.11
N PHE A 308 -10.45 10.59 7.96
CA PHE A 308 -9.48 10.33 6.89
C PHE A 308 -10.11 10.47 5.50
N LEU A 309 -11.28 9.87 5.26
CA LEU A 309 -11.98 9.98 3.98
C LEU A 309 -12.41 11.42 3.68
N LYS A 310 -12.90 12.17 4.69
CA LYS A 310 -13.21 13.60 4.55
C LYS A 310 -11.99 14.42 4.15
N TYR A 311 -10.87 14.21 4.85
CA TYR A 311 -9.63 14.92 4.57
C TYR A 311 -9.14 14.65 3.16
N ALA A 312 -9.11 13.37 2.76
CA ALA A 312 -8.68 12.97 1.43
C ALA A 312 -9.57 13.56 0.33
N ALA A 313 -10.90 13.47 0.47
CA ALA A 313 -11.83 14.06 -0.49
C ALA A 313 -11.58 15.56 -0.67
N LYS A 314 -11.35 16.29 0.44
CA LYS A 314 -11.01 17.71 0.41
C LYS A 314 -9.69 17.99 -0.31
N SER A 315 -8.60 17.36 0.12
CA SER A 315 -7.26 17.61 -0.43
C SER A 315 -7.20 17.28 -1.93
N LEU A 316 -7.82 16.17 -2.37
CA LEU A 316 -7.86 15.78 -3.78
C LEU A 316 -8.70 16.76 -4.62
N THR A 317 -9.90 17.12 -4.14
CA THR A 317 -10.79 18.05 -4.84
C THR A 317 -10.17 19.44 -4.99
N LEU A 318 -9.46 19.93 -3.97
CA LEU A 318 -8.70 21.20 -4.04
C LEU A 318 -7.57 21.18 -5.06
N LYS A 319 -7.15 20.01 -5.54
CA LYS A 319 -6.18 19.82 -6.63
C LYS A 319 -6.84 19.54 -7.99
N GLY A 320 -8.17 19.69 -8.07
CA GLY A 320 -8.93 19.58 -9.32
C GLY A 320 -9.53 18.19 -9.58
N ALA A 321 -9.34 17.22 -8.68
CA ALA A 321 -9.92 15.89 -8.82
C ALA A 321 -11.46 15.91 -8.76
N ARG A 322 -12.07 14.97 -9.47
CA ARG A 322 -13.46 14.57 -9.33
C ARG A 322 -13.52 13.34 -8.43
N VAL A 323 -13.78 13.56 -7.14
CA VAL A 323 -13.71 12.49 -6.14
C VAL A 323 -15.03 11.72 -6.04
N TYR A 324 -14.93 10.39 -6.07
CA TYR A 324 -15.99 9.43 -5.79
C TYR A 324 -15.58 8.57 -4.59
N ILE A 325 -16.33 8.67 -3.49
CA ILE A 325 -16.08 7.90 -2.27
C ILE A 325 -16.49 6.45 -2.52
N ASP A 326 -15.61 5.47 -2.33
CA ASP A 326 -16.01 4.07 -2.50
C ASP A 326 -17.07 3.65 -1.47
N ALA A 327 -18.10 2.95 -1.94
CA ALA A 327 -19.24 2.53 -1.14
C ALA A 327 -19.51 1.01 -1.25
N GLY A 328 -18.50 0.22 -1.61
CA GLY A 328 -18.61 -1.22 -1.77
C GLY A 328 -19.50 -1.61 -2.97
N HIS A 329 -20.40 -2.58 -2.79
CA HIS A 329 -21.22 -3.09 -3.88
C HIS A 329 -22.60 -3.58 -3.43
N SER A 330 -23.48 -3.85 -4.40
CA SER A 330 -24.89 -4.24 -4.19
C SER A 330 -25.10 -5.55 -3.43
N GLY A 331 -24.04 -6.33 -3.22
CA GLY A 331 -24.06 -7.59 -2.49
C GLY A 331 -23.42 -7.51 -1.10
N TRP A 332 -23.04 -6.32 -0.64
CA TRP A 332 -22.33 -6.13 0.63
C TRP A 332 -23.14 -5.31 1.62
N LEU A 333 -23.36 -4.03 1.35
CA LEU A 333 -24.07 -3.14 2.28
C LEU A 333 -25.54 -3.00 1.88
N PRO A 334 -26.49 -3.07 2.83
CA PRO A 334 -27.84 -2.57 2.60
C PRO A 334 -27.80 -1.08 2.19
N VAL A 335 -28.71 -0.64 1.31
CA VAL A 335 -28.79 0.74 0.82
C VAL A 335 -28.78 1.75 1.98
N SER A 336 -29.55 1.49 3.04
CA SER A 336 -29.63 2.36 4.22
C SER A 336 -28.29 2.51 4.94
N THR A 337 -27.48 1.45 4.99
CA THR A 337 -26.15 1.47 5.60
C THR A 337 -25.17 2.26 4.75
N ALA A 338 -25.17 2.05 3.43
CA ALA A 338 -24.35 2.83 2.50
C ALA A 338 -24.69 4.34 2.56
N VAL A 339 -25.98 4.67 2.54
CA VAL A 339 -26.47 6.07 2.68
C VAL A 339 -26.03 6.68 4.00
N SER A 340 -26.21 5.96 5.12
CA SER A 340 -25.80 6.43 6.45
C SER A 340 -24.29 6.70 6.51
N ARG A 341 -23.46 5.78 6.02
CA ARG A 341 -22.00 5.92 6.01
C ARG A 341 -21.52 7.02 5.06
N LEU A 342 -22.11 7.16 3.88
CA LEU A 342 -21.80 8.25 2.95
C LEU A 342 -22.17 9.62 3.53
N ASN A 343 -23.29 9.73 4.24
CA ASN A 343 -23.67 10.96 4.94
C ASN A 343 -22.69 11.32 6.08
N GLN A 344 -22.04 10.34 6.71
CA GLN A 344 -21.00 10.63 7.69
C GLN A 344 -19.81 11.36 7.06
N ILE A 345 -19.45 11.08 5.79
CA ILE A 345 -18.39 11.78 5.05
C ILE A 345 -18.91 13.12 4.51
N GLY A 346 -20.09 13.12 3.89
CA GLY A 346 -20.65 14.27 3.19
C GLY A 346 -20.08 14.48 1.79
N PHE A 347 -20.71 15.38 1.04
CA PHE A 347 -20.43 15.61 -0.38
C PHE A 347 -20.00 17.05 -0.68
N GLU A 348 -19.45 17.78 0.31
CA GLU A 348 -18.90 19.11 0.07
C GLU A 348 -17.72 19.02 -0.93
N TYR A 349 -16.83 18.04 -0.72
CA TYR A 349 -15.63 17.80 -1.53
C TYR A 349 -15.66 16.46 -2.28
N ALA A 350 -16.85 15.97 -2.62
CA ALA A 350 -17.02 14.75 -3.43
C ALA A 350 -18.21 14.91 -4.37
N VAL A 351 -18.02 14.46 -5.62
CA VAL A 351 -19.07 14.47 -6.66
C VAL A 351 -20.14 13.42 -6.37
N GLY A 352 -19.70 12.31 -5.76
CA GLY A 352 -20.50 11.11 -5.69
C GLY A 352 -19.78 9.97 -5.00
N PHE A 353 -20.20 8.76 -5.34
CA PHE A 353 -19.65 7.52 -4.79
C PHE A 353 -19.31 6.51 -5.88
N ALA A 354 -18.42 5.58 -5.58
CA ALA A 354 -18.02 4.51 -6.47
C ALA A 354 -18.60 3.18 -5.99
N LEU A 355 -18.93 2.30 -6.94
CA LEU A 355 -19.50 1.00 -6.68
C LEU A 355 -18.74 -0.09 -7.43
N ASN A 356 -18.78 -1.29 -6.85
CA ASN A 356 -18.33 -2.54 -7.48
C ASN A 356 -16.82 -2.62 -7.73
N THR A 357 -16.03 -1.71 -7.15
CA THR A 357 -14.56 -1.70 -7.28
C THR A 357 -13.99 -3.07 -7.00
N SER A 358 -13.26 -3.65 -7.96
CA SER A 358 -12.68 -4.99 -7.87
C SER A 358 -13.66 -6.15 -7.71
N ASN A 359 -14.98 -5.94 -7.82
CA ASN A 359 -16.00 -6.97 -7.64
C ASN A 359 -16.64 -7.37 -8.98
N TYR A 360 -17.69 -8.18 -8.91
CA TYR A 360 -18.28 -8.88 -10.05
C TYR A 360 -19.79 -8.66 -10.18
N GLN A 361 -20.40 -7.81 -9.35
CA GLN A 361 -21.85 -7.55 -9.46
C GLN A 361 -22.18 -7.00 -10.85
N THR A 362 -23.28 -7.47 -11.44
CA THR A 362 -23.66 -7.04 -12.79
C THR A 362 -23.86 -5.52 -12.83
N THR A 363 -23.66 -4.92 -14.01
CA THR A 363 -23.91 -3.49 -14.20
C THR A 363 -25.35 -3.13 -13.84
N SER A 364 -26.34 -4.00 -14.16
CA SER A 364 -27.74 -3.77 -13.82
C SER A 364 -27.99 -3.74 -12.30
N ALA A 365 -27.42 -4.69 -11.56
CA ALA A 365 -27.55 -4.74 -10.10
C ALA A 365 -26.87 -3.53 -9.44
N SER A 366 -25.66 -3.20 -9.89
CA SER A 366 -24.91 -2.03 -9.41
C SER A 366 -25.62 -0.72 -9.73
N LYS A 367 -26.22 -0.59 -10.92
CA LYS A 367 -26.97 0.61 -11.34
C LYS A 367 -28.23 0.79 -10.49
N SER A 368 -29.00 -0.29 -10.29
CA SER A 368 -30.20 -0.25 -9.43
C SER A 368 -29.84 0.13 -7.99
N TYR A 369 -28.77 -0.45 -7.44
CA TYR A 369 -28.28 -0.13 -6.11
C TYR A 369 -27.82 1.33 -5.99
N GLY A 370 -27.01 1.79 -6.96
CA GLY A 370 -26.54 3.18 -7.03
C GLY A 370 -27.67 4.20 -7.17
N GLN A 371 -28.71 3.91 -7.96
CA GLN A 371 -29.87 4.79 -8.08
C GLN A 371 -30.63 4.93 -6.77
N GLN A 372 -30.81 3.85 -6.02
CA GLN A 372 -31.47 3.89 -4.71
C GLN A 372 -30.69 4.71 -3.69
N ILE A 373 -29.35 4.57 -3.65
CA ILE A 373 -28.48 5.39 -2.80
C ILE A 373 -28.53 6.85 -3.26
N SER A 374 -28.37 7.11 -4.56
CA SER A 374 -28.36 8.45 -5.16
C SER A 374 -29.63 9.23 -4.82
N GLN A 375 -30.79 8.60 -4.94
CA GLN A 375 -32.09 9.22 -4.60
C GLN A 375 -32.15 9.69 -3.15
N GLN A 376 -31.65 8.88 -2.21
CA GLN A 376 -31.62 9.23 -0.79
C GLN A 376 -30.55 10.28 -0.43
N LEU A 377 -29.56 10.49 -1.30
CA LEU A 377 -28.51 11.48 -1.13
C LEU A 377 -28.76 12.77 -1.95
N GLY A 378 -29.99 12.98 -2.43
CA GLY A 378 -30.35 14.17 -3.20
C GLY A 378 -29.73 14.18 -4.60
N GLY A 379 -29.71 13.03 -5.27
CA GLY A 379 -29.29 12.88 -6.67
C GLY A 379 -27.77 12.90 -6.88
N LYS A 380 -26.98 12.54 -5.86
CA LYS A 380 -25.51 12.46 -5.97
C LYS A 380 -25.11 11.46 -7.04
N LYS A 381 -24.08 11.79 -7.81
CA LYS A 381 -23.64 10.96 -8.91
C LYS A 381 -22.97 9.69 -8.41
N PHE A 382 -22.82 8.70 -9.28
CA PHE A 382 -22.03 7.53 -8.97
C PHE A 382 -21.34 6.96 -10.20
N VAL A 383 -20.31 6.15 -9.97
CA VAL A 383 -19.59 5.39 -11.01
C VAL A 383 -19.60 3.92 -10.66
N ILE A 384 -19.47 3.07 -11.68
CA ILE A 384 -19.47 1.60 -11.50
C ILE A 384 -18.21 1.02 -12.13
N ASP A 385 -17.49 0.19 -11.37
CA ASP A 385 -16.46 -0.68 -11.93
C ASP A 385 -17.10 -1.84 -12.70
N THR A 386 -16.82 -1.91 -14.00
CA THR A 386 -17.29 -2.96 -14.93
C THR A 386 -16.13 -3.82 -15.44
N SER A 387 -14.95 -3.72 -14.83
CA SER A 387 -13.73 -4.42 -15.27
C SER A 387 -13.92 -5.93 -15.47
N ARG A 388 -14.63 -6.60 -14.55
CA ARG A 388 -14.73 -8.08 -14.52
C ARG A 388 -16.15 -8.63 -14.37
N ASN A 389 -17.18 -7.80 -14.57
CA ASN A 389 -18.56 -8.16 -14.23
C ASN A 389 -19.40 -8.75 -15.39
N GLY A 390 -18.81 -9.10 -16.53
CA GLY A 390 -19.54 -9.49 -17.75
C GLY A 390 -20.41 -10.74 -17.59
N ASN A 391 -20.05 -11.64 -16.66
CA ASN A 391 -20.82 -12.83 -16.28
C ASN A 391 -21.43 -12.73 -14.87
N GLY A 392 -21.43 -11.55 -14.25
CA GLY A 392 -21.92 -11.34 -12.89
C GLY A 392 -21.06 -11.99 -11.80
N SER A 393 -21.55 -11.93 -10.56
CA SER A 393 -20.91 -12.56 -9.40
C SER A 393 -21.44 -13.98 -9.20
N ASN A 394 -20.57 -14.89 -8.76
CA ASN A 394 -20.92 -16.23 -8.27
C ASN A 394 -20.85 -16.30 -6.72
N GLY A 395 -20.75 -15.16 -6.04
CA GLY A 395 -20.57 -15.08 -4.58
C GLY A 395 -19.11 -15.07 -4.11
N GLU A 396 -18.16 -15.48 -4.95
CA GLU A 396 -16.74 -15.35 -4.69
C GLU A 396 -16.20 -13.99 -5.19
N TRP A 397 -15.15 -13.50 -4.53
CA TRP A 397 -14.49 -12.24 -4.87
C TRP A 397 -13.00 -12.40 -5.17
N CYS A 398 -12.35 -13.46 -4.67
CA CYS A 398 -10.91 -13.61 -4.75
C CYS A 398 -10.53 -14.54 -5.92
N ASN A 399 -10.12 -13.98 -7.06
CA ASN A 399 -9.83 -14.69 -8.31
C ASN A 399 -10.85 -15.78 -8.74
N PRO A 400 -12.19 -15.56 -8.66
CA PRO A 400 -13.16 -16.54 -9.14
C PRO A 400 -13.01 -16.86 -10.64
N SER A 401 -13.22 -18.12 -10.99
CA SER A 401 -13.29 -18.58 -12.38
C SER A 401 -14.65 -18.27 -13.03
N GLY A 402 -14.71 -18.40 -14.35
CA GLY A 402 -15.91 -18.22 -15.17
C GLY A 402 -16.38 -16.77 -15.30
N ARG A 403 -15.60 -15.80 -14.81
CA ARG A 403 -15.90 -14.37 -14.94
C ARG A 403 -15.54 -13.89 -16.34
N ALA A 404 -15.98 -12.69 -16.70
CA ALA A 404 -15.77 -12.12 -18.03
C ALA A 404 -15.48 -10.62 -17.93
N LEU A 405 -14.74 -10.06 -18.88
CA LEU A 405 -14.67 -8.59 -19.03
C LEU A 405 -16.08 -8.04 -19.19
N GLY A 406 -16.39 -6.97 -18.47
CA GLY A 406 -17.67 -6.29 -18.57
C GLY A 406 -17.69 -5.25 -19.68
N GLU A 407 -18.60 -4.29 -19.53
CA GLU A 407 -18.75 -3.15 -20.44
C GLU A 407 -17.49 -2.28 -20.40
N LYS A 408 -17.10 -1.74 -21.56
CA LYS A 408 -15.95 -0.84 -21.66
C LYS A 408 -16.23 0.49 -20.93
N PRO A 409 -15.20 1.16 -20.40
CA PRO A 409 -15.35 2.46 -19.79
C PRO A 409 -16.02 3.47 -20.71
N THR A 410 -17.03 4.17 -20.20
CA THR A 410 -17.77 5.20 -20.94
C THR A 410 -18.33 6.23 -19.98
N LEU A 411 -18.41 7.48 -20.43
CA LEU A 411 -19.22 8.50 -19.77
C LEU A 411 -20.70 8.15 -19.97
N VAL A 412 -21.52 8.45 -18.97
CA VAL A 412 -22.97 8.20 -18.98
C VAL A 412 -23.68 9.51 -18.68
N ASN A 413 -24.64 9.88 -19.52
CA ASN A 413 -25.47 11.08 -19.35
C ASN A 413 -26.92 10.78 -19.75
N ASP A 414 -27.49 9.74 -19.14
CA ASP A 414 -28.83 9.22 -19.43
C ASP A 414 -29.89 9.67 -18.38
N GLY A 415 -29.53 10.61 -17.51
CA GLY A 415 -30.39 11.08 -16.42
C GLY A 415 -30.49 10.13 -15.21
N SER A 416 -29.84 8.96 -15.23
CA SER A 416 -29.92 7.98 -14.14
C SER A 416 -29.12 8.34 -12.88
N GLY A 417 -28.25 9.34 -12.96
CA GLY A 417 -27.28 9.67 -11.90
C GLY A 417 -25.96 8.89 -12.01
N LEU A 418 -25.89 7.86 -12.86
CA LEU A 418 -24.64 7.21 -13.25
C LEU A 418 -23.82 8.18 -14.11
N ASP A 419 -22.59 8.46 -13.70
CA ASP A 419 -21.68 9.39 -14.37
C ASP A 419 -20.75 8.67 -15.35
N ALA A 420 -20.31 7.46 -15.00
CA ALA A 420 -19.46 6.64 -15.86
C ALA A 420 -19.48 5.16 -15.47
N LEU A 421 -19.30 4.31 -16.49
CA LEU A 421 -18.73 2.98 -16.32
C LEU A 421 -17.21 3.12 -16.41
N LEU A 422 -16.49 2.45 -15.52
CA LEU A 422 -15.04 2.51 -15.41
C LEU A 422 -14.48 1.09 -15.30
N TRP A 423 -13.23 0.90 -15.70
CA TRP A 423 -12.46 -0.25 -15.23
C TRP A 423 -11.55 0.26 -14.11
N VAL A 424 -12.01 0.08 -12.87
CA VAL A 424 -11.29 0.55 -11.69
C VAL A 424 -10.22 -0.48 -11.35
N LYS A 425 -10.60 -1.74 -11.15
CA LYS A 425 -9.64 -2.86 -11.13
C LYS A 425 -9.09 -3.11 -12.53
N LEU A 426 -7.80 -3.45 -12.61
CA LEU A 426 -7.14 -3.82 -13.86
C LEU A 426 -7.36 -5.32 -14.14
N PRO A 427 -8.09 -5.71 -15.19
CA PRO A 427 -8.27 -7.13 -15.52
C PRO A 427 -6.92 -7.81 -15.80
N GLY A 428 -6.70 -8.94 -15.13
CA GLY A 428 -5.43 -9.66 -15.18
C GLY A 428 -4.54 -9.45 -13.95
N GLU A 429 -4.80 -8.46 -13.10
CA GLU A 429 -4.14 -8.36 -11.79
C GLU A 429 -4.85 -9.21 -10.75
N SER A 430 -4.11 -10.04 -10.03
CA SER A 430 -4.68 -10.94 -9.03
C SER A 430 -5.29 -10.19 -7.83
N ASP A 431 -6.26 -10.81 -7.19
CA ASP A 431 -6.86 -10.38 -5.93
C ASP A 431 -6.10 -10.90 -4.69
N GLY A 432 -5.19 -11.86 -4.87
CA GLY A 432 -4.47 -12.53 -3.79
C GLY A 432 -4.16 -13.99 -4.11
N ALA A 433 -3.51 -14.72 -3.20
CA ALA A 433 -3.06 -16.10 -3.42
C ALA A 433 -4.19 -17.15 -3.56
N CYS A 434 -5.44 -16.73 -3.41
CA CYS A 434 -6.64 -17.53 -3.54
C CYS A 434 -6.84 -18.06 -4.96
N ASN A 435 -7.51 -19.22 -5.10
CA ASN A 435 -7.83 -19.84 -6.39
C ASN A 435 -6.63 -19.97 -7.34
N GLY A 436 -5.43 -20.20 -6.78
CA GLY A 436 -4.18 -20.36 -7.54
C GLY A 436 -3.59 -19.07 -8.10
N GLY A 437 -4.08 -17.90 -7.66
CA GLY A 437 -3.54 -16.62 -8.06
C GLY A 437 -2.18 -16.30 -7.42
N PRO A 438 -1.40 -15.37 -8.00
CA PRO A 438 -0.22 -14.80 -7.37
C PRO A 438 -0.60 -13.82 -6.25
N SER A 439 0.38 -13.06 -5.72
CA SER A 439 0.11 -12.00 -4.75
C SER A 439 -0.86 -10.94 -5.32
N ALA A 440 -1.64 -10.28 -4.44
CA ALA A 440 -2.54 -9.21 -4.86
C ALA A 440 -1.80 -8.14 -5.68
N GLY A 441 -2.40 -7.73 -6.81
CA GLY A 441 -1.81 -6.78 -7.75
C GLY A 441 -0.80 -7.38 -8.74
N ALA A 442 -0.32 -8.61 -8.56
CA ALA A 442 0.58 -9.25 -9.51
C ALA A 442 -0.16 -9.73 -10.77
N TRP A 443 0.53 -9.69 -11.92
CA TRP A 443 -0.01 -10.18 -13.18
C TRP A 443 -0.34 -11.67 -13.14
N PHE A 444 -1.56 -12.01 -13.54
CA PHE A 444 -2.10 -13.37 -13.61
C PHE A 444 -2.63 -13.65 -15.03
N GLN A 445 -1.71 -14.06 -15.91
CA GLN A 445 -1.95 -14.25 -17.35
C GLN A 445 -3.17 -15.14 -17.65
N SER A 446 -3.31 -16.28 -16.97
CA SER A 446 -4.42 -17.21 -17.24
C SER A 446 -5.78 -16.60 -16.93
N MET A 447 -5.90 -15.84 -15.83
CA MET A 447 -7.12 -15.11 -15.49
C MET A 447 -7.39 -14.01 -16.52
N ALA A 448 -6.38 -13.28 -16.98
CA ALA A 448 -6.54 -12.26 -18.02
C ALA A 448 -7.11 -12.86 -19.32
N LEU A 449 -6.53 -13.97 -19.78
CA LEU A 449 -6.98 -14.67 -20.98
C LEU A 449 -8.40 -15.25 -20.81
N GLU A 450 -8.73 -15.77 -19.63
CA GLU A 450 -10.07 -16.27 -19.33
C GLU A 450 -11.12 -15.15 -19.37
N LEU A 451 -10.87 -14.04 -18.65
CA LEU A 451 -11.76 -12.87 -18.65
C LEU A 451 -12.03 -12.39 -20.09
N ALA A 452 -10.98 -12.27 -20.90
CA ALA A 452 -11.06 -11.83 -22.28
C ALA A 452 -11.77 -12.81 -23.22
N ARG A 453 -11.61 -14.12 -22.99
CA ARG A 453 -12.27 -15.18 -23.77
C ARG A 453 -13.76 -15.25 -23.46
N ASN A 454 -14.12 -15.05 -22.19
CA ASN A 454 -15.51 -15.09 -21.74
C ASN A 454 -16.28 -13.78 -22.04
N ALA A 455 -15.58 -12.71 -22.42
CA ALA A 455 -16.18 -11.45 -22.83
C ALA A 455 -17.07 -11.63 -24.07
N LYS A 456 -18.23 -10.97 -24.09
CA LYS A 456 -19.23 -11.06 -25.18
C LYS A 456 -18.87 -10.22 -26.42
N TRP A 457 -17.70 -9.60 -26.44
CA TRP A 457 -17.24 -8.68 -27.48
C TRP A 457 -15.77 -8.89 -27.79
#